data_AF-A0A8C7NJV5-F1
#
_entry.id   AF-A0A8C7NJV5-F1
#
_cell.length_a   1.000
_cell.length_b   1.000
_cell.length_c   1.000
_cell.angle_alpha   90.00
_cell.angle_beta   90.00
_cell.angle_gamma   90.00
#
_symmetry.space_group_name_H-M   'P 1'
#
loop_
_entity.id
_entity.type
_entity.pdbx_description
1 polymer ?
#
loop_
_entity_poly.entity_id
_entity_poly.type
_entity_poly.pdbx_seq_one_letter_code
_entity_poly.pdbx_strand_id
1 'polypeptide(L)'
;VALTAAKGVLRVQLQCKNLHEYLKELSPEILDRLYNHPATCLAVYRELPPLAKNYVMRMLFLDQPLPQAAVALWVKKDSEKDHDQCVSVLSGLRLWHSQQLQGGLQGNILNPVFKDNLRIALLGGGKSWADQGDSLGPDRHARDVESLDKYALERWEVVLHFMVGCPSAAVSQDLSQLLIQAGLMRTEAGDAPCITSAGFQFLLLDTASQLWYFTLQYLNTAQTRGMDLVEILSFLFQLSFSTLGRDYSVEGMSESLLTFLQHLREFGLVFQRKRKSRRYYPTRLAITLSAGVSANSSSTAMGAAPGTGDSGFIVVETNYRLYAYTNSELQIALVALFSECLYRFPNVVVAQVTRESVQQAIANGITAQQILHFLRTRAHPVMLKQNPVLPPTITDQIRLWELERDRLQFSEGVLYNQFLSQADFEVLRDRAQGLGCLVWQNVAHRVIVVSPQGHGEVKRFWKRQKSHT
;
A
#
# COMPACT_ATOMS: atom_id res chain seq x y z
N VAL A 1 41.70 7.57 0.49
CA VAL A 1 40.59 8.51 0.22
C VAL A 1 39.63 7.82 -0.73
N ALA A 2 38.63 7.14 -0.18
CA ALA A 2 37.42 6.65 -0.84
C ALA A 2 36.57 5.99 0.26
N LEU A 3 36.16 6.80 1.24
CA LEU A 3 35.07 6.46 2.15
C LEU A 3 33.80 6.54 1.30
N THR A 4 33.40 5.41 0.73
CA THR A 4 32.06 5.24 0.18
C THR A 4 31.09 5.45 1.33
N ALA A 5 30.33 6.54 1.23
CA ALA A 5 29.24 6.86 2.12
C ALA A 5 28.28 5.67 2.20
N ALA A 6 28.34 4.93 3.31
CA ALA A 6 27.32 3.98 3.68
C ALA A 6 26.05 4.79 3.95
N LYS A 7 25.24 5.00 2.90
CA LYS A 7 23.88 5.51 3.04
C LYS A 7 23.20 4.68 4.12
N GLY A 8 22.84 5.31 5.23
CA GLY A 8 21.94 4.72 6.21
C GLY A 8 20.71 4.23 5.46
N VAL A 9 20.61 2.92 5.27
CA VAL A 9 19.40 2.29 4.76
C VAL A 9 18.41 2.38 5.91
N LEU A 10 17.77 3.55 6.05
CA LEU A 10 16.39 3.57 6.55
C LEU A 10 15.68 2.55 5.66
N ARG A 11 15.44 1.36 6.19
CA ARG A 11 14.69 0.31 5.49
C ARG A 11 13.35 0.94 5.18
N VAL A 12 13.17 1.43 3.96
CA VAL A 12 11.88 1.84 3.46
C VAL A 12 11.10 0.53 3.36
N GLN A 13 10.41 0.18 4.44
CA GLN A 13 9.36 -0.81 4.36
C GLN A 13 8.33 -0.21 3.41
N LEU A 14 8.05 -0.96 2.36
CA LEU A 14 7.04 -0.62 1.38
C LEU A 14 5.69 -0.72 2.08
N GLN A 15 5.29 0.37 2.75
CA GLN A 15 3.99 0.51 3.38
C GLN A 15 2.98 0.82 2.29
N CYS A 16 2.16 -0.16 1.94
CA CYS A 16 0.98 0.08 1.12
C CYS A 16 0.04 0.99 1.91
N LYS A 17 0.06 2.29 1.60
CA LYS A 17 -0.87 3.24 2.21
C LYS A 17 -2.29 2.77 1.95
N ASN A 18 -3.11 2.77 2.98
CA ASN A 18 -4.54 2.51 2.79
C ASN A 18 -5.15 3.63 1.95
N LEU A 19 -6.27 3.37 1.26
CA LEU A 19 -6.98 4.41 0.51
C LEU A 19 -7.27 5.65 1.38
N HIS A 20 -7.63 5.43 2.65
CA HIS A 20 -7.85 6.51 3.61
C HIS A 20 -6.61 7.38 3.86
N GLU A 21 -5.44 6.77 3.96
CA GLU A 21 -4.18 7.48 4.20
C GLU A 21 -3.82 8.32 2.98
N TYR A 22 -4.02 7.76 1.78
CA TYR A 22 -3.84 8.51 0.54
C TYR A 22 -4.80 9.70 0.43
N LEU A 23 -6.09 9.49 0.69
CA LEU A 23 -7.09 10.57 0.62
C LEU A 23 -6.84 11.67 1.67
N LYS A 24 -6.30 11.33 2.84
CA LYS A 24 -5.91 12.33 3.87
C LYS A 24 -4.75 13.23 3.44
N GLU A 25 -3.89 12.79 2.52
CA GLU A 25 -2.78 13.58 2.00
C GLU A 25 -3.20 14.58 0.91
N LEU A 26 -4.40 14.41 0.34
CA LEU A 26 -4.89 15.27 -0.72
C LEU A 26 -5.36 16.63 -0.19
N SER A 27 -5.32 17.64 -1.06
CA SER A 27 -5.81 18.97 -0.72
C SER A 27 -7.34 18.99 -0.58
N PRO A 28 -7.89 19.95 0.19
CA PRO A 28 -9.33 20.02 0.44
C PRO A 28 -10.16 20.22 -0.83
N GLU A 29 -9.65 21.05 -1.73
CA GLU A 29 -10.30 21.38 -3.01
C GLU A 29 -10.44 20.14 -3.90
N ILE A 30 -9.43 19.26 -3.89
CA ILE A 30 -9.46 18.00 -4.63
C ILE A 30 -10.49 17.06 -4.01
N LEU A 31 -10.58 16.99 -2.68
CA LEU A 31 -11.56 16.15 -1.99
C LEU A 31 -13.00 16.60 -2.25
N ASP A 32 -13.29 17.90 -2.19
CA ASP A 32 -14.62 18.42 -2.49
C ASP A 32 -15.01 18.15 -3.96
N ARG A 33 -14.07 18.31 -4.90
CA ARG A 33 -14.30 17.92 -6.31
C ARG A 33 -14.51 16.41 -6.47
N LEU A 34 -13.79 15.59 -5.71
CA LEU A 34 -13.94 14.14 -5.72
C LEU A 34 -15.32 13.73 -5.21
N TYR A 35 -15.83 14.36 -4.13
CA TYR A 35 -17.14 14.07 -3.56
C TYR A 35 -18.32 14.53 -4.42
N ASN A 36 -18.10 15.29 -5.50
CA ASN A 36 -19.14 15.58 -6.49
C ASN A 36 -19.59 14.32 -7.26
N HIS A 37 -18.77 13.26 -7.28
CA HIS A 37 -19.11 12.02 -7.97
C HIS A 37 -19.75 11.03 -6.99
N PRO A 38 -20.94 10.48 -7.28
CA PRO A 38 -21.58 9.53 -6.37
C PRO A 38 -20.81 8.22 -6.15
N ALA A 39 -20.08 7.74 -7.18
CA ALA A 39 -19.26 6.53 -7.09
C ALA A 39 -18.11 6.67 -6.09
N THR A 40 -17.46 7.85 -6.03
CA THR A 40 -16.38 8.10 -5.05
C THR A 40 -16.94 8.10 -3.64
N CYS A 41 -18.13 8.69 -3.43
CA CYS A 41 -18.79 8.73 -2.13
C CYS A 41 -19.12 7.33 -1.62
N LEU A 42 -19.61 6.45 -2.49
CA LEU A 42 -19.90 5.06 -2.14
C LEU A 42 -18.61 4.26 -1.85
N ALA A 43 -17.56 4.46 -2.64
CA ALA A 43 -16.27 3.80 -2.42
C ALA A 43 -15.65 4.20 -1.08
N VAL A 44 -15.62 5.51 -0.78
CA VAL A 44 -15.14 6.03 0.49
C VAL A 44 -15.98 5.48 1.64
N TYR A 45 -17.30 5.45 1.51
CA TYR A 45 -18.19 4.87 2.52
C TYR A 45 -17.93 3.37 2.75
N ARG A 46 -17.62 2.59 1.70
CA ARG A 46 -17.31 1.16 1.80
C ARG A 46 -16.04 0.90 2.61
N GLU A 47 -15.03 1.76 2.50
CA GLU A 47 -13.76 1.58 3.19
C GLU A 47 -13.80 2.03 4.66
N LEU A 48 -14.77 2.88 5.06
CA LEU A 48 -14.88 3.38 6.43
C LEU A 48 -14.97 2.25 7.49
N PRO A 49 -14.41 2.48 8.69
CA PRO A 49 -14.63 1.60 9.84
C PRO A 49 -16.13 1.38 10.12
N PRO A 50 -16.53 0.21 10.65
CA PRO A 50 -17.94 -0.13 10.85
C PRO A 50 -18.67 0.89 11.75
N LEU A 51 -17.99 1.43 12.76
CA LEU A 51 -18.54 2.46 13.63
C LEU A 51 -18.76 3.80 12.88
N ALA A 52 -17.79 4.20 12.05
CA ALA A 52 -17.90 5.41 11.22
C ALA A 52 -19.03 5.29 10.18
N LYS A 53 -19.23 4.11 9.58
CA LYS A 53 -20.37 3.83 8.70
C LYS A 53 -21.71 4.08 9.39
N ASN A 54 -21.86 3.59 10.63
CA ASN A 54 -23.07 3.81 11.42
C ASN A 54 -23.34 5.29 11.69
N TYR A 55 -22.29 6.09 11.97
CA TYR A 55 -22.45 7.54 12.17
C TYR A 55 -22.92 8.23 10.90
N VAL A 56 -22.29 7.92 9.77
CA VAL A 56 -22.67 8.48 8.46
C VAL A 56 -24.13 8.12 8.15
N MET A 57 -24.55 6.86 8.34
CA MET A 57 -25.93 6.44 8.07
C MET A 57 -26.96 7.14 8.96
N ARG A 58 -26.65 7.35 10.25
CA ARG A 58 -27.53 8.10 11.17
C ARG A 58 -27.66 9.57 10.75
N MET A 59 -26.57 10.17 10.28
CA MET A 59 -26.54 11.59 9.89
C MET A 59 -26.99 11.84 8.44
N LEU A 60 -27.10 10.81 7.61
CA LEU A 60 -27.45 10.92 6.18
C LEU A 60 -28.80 11.63 5.96
N PHE A 61 -29.76 11.41 6.85
CA PHE A 61 -31.10 12.01 6.77
C PHE A 61 -31.29 13.20 7.72
N LEU A 62 -30.25 13.59 8.48
CA LEU A 62 -30.30 14.72 9.39
C LEU A 62 -29.85 16.00 8.69
N ASP A 63 -30.74 16.98 8.60
CA ASP A 63 -30.41 18.31 8.06
C ASP A 63 -29.86 19.26 9.13
N GLN A 64 -30.05 18.94 10.41
CA GLN A 64 -29.55 19.72 11.53
C GLN A 64 -28.20 19.18 12.04
N PRO A 65 -27.27 20.07 12.44
CA PRO A 65 -26.01 19.68 13.08
C PRO A 65 -26.28 18.99 14.43
N LEU A 66 -25.58 17.88 14.69
CA LEU A 66 -25.76 17.08 15.90
C LEU A 66 -24.70 17.46 16.94
N PRO A 67 -25.05 17.73 18.22
CA PRO A 67 -24.07 18.06 19.26
C PRO A 67 -23.03 16.95 19.43
N GLN A 68 -21.74 17.32 19.56
CA GLN A 68 -20.65 16.35 19.71
C GLN A 68 -20.84 15.45 20.95
N ALA A 69 -21.38 16.01 22.04
CA ALA A 69 -21.72 15.25 23.23
C ALA A 69 -22.75 14.13 22.96
N ALA A 70 -23.72 14.35 22.07
CA ALA A 70 -24.69 13.34 21.70
C ALA A 70 -24.05 12.21 20.88
N VAL A 71 -23.08 12.53 20.03
CA VAL A 71 -22.31 11.52 19.26
C VAL A 71 -21.43 10.68 20.20
N ALA A 72 -20.79 11.31 21.19
CA ALA A 72 -19.99 10.62 22.20
C ALA A 72 -20.83 9.61 23.01
N LEU A 73 -22.08 9.98 23.32
CA LEU A 73 -23.03 9.10 24.03
C LEU A 73 -23.49 7.87 23.23
N TRP A 74 -23.22 7.79 21.93
CA TRP A 74 -23.55 6.60 21.13
C TRP A 74 -22.66 5.39 21.43
N VAL A 75 -21.52 5.60 22.09
CA VAL A 75 -20.54 4.56 22.40
C VAL A 75 -20.43 4.38 23.90
N LYS A 76 -20.25 3.13 24.34
CA LYS A 76 -20.01 2.83 25.75
C LYS A 76 -18.58 3.25 26.13
N LYS A 77 -18.36 3.55 27.42
CA LYS A 77 -17.03 3.96 27.93
C LYS A 77 -15.89 2.99 27.58
N ASP A 78 -16.17 1.69 27.45
CA ASP A 78 -15.16 0.67 27.13
C ASP A 78 -14.55 0.81 25.73
N SER A 79 -15.24 1.48 24.79
CA SER A 79 -14.83 1.64 23.38
C SER A 79 -14.56 3.10 22.99
N GLU A 80 -14.21 3.96 23.95
CA GLU A 80 -13.94 5.38 23.70
C GLU A 80 -12.74 5.60 22.77
N LYS A 81 -11.71 4.74 22.84
CA LYS A 81 -10.56 4.79 21.91
C LYS A 81 -10.97 4.58 20.45
N ASP A 82 -11.91 3.67 20.21
CA ASP A 82 -12.41 3.39 18.86
C ASP A 82 -13.26 4.57 18.34
N HIS A 83 -13.98 5.25 19.25
CA HIS A 83 -14.69 6.49 18.93
C HIS A 83 -13.72 7.58 18.49
N ASP A 84 -12.67 7.85 19.26
CA ASP A 84 -11.67 8.87 18.94
C ASP A 84 -10.96 8.60 17.60
N GLN A 85 -10.61 7.34 17.35
CA GLN A 85 -10.03 6.92 16.07
C GLN A 85 -11.01 7.17 14.91
N CYS A 86 -12.29 6.80 15.07
CA CYS A 86 -13.31 7.03 14.05
C CYS A 86 -13.53 8.53 13.79
N VAL A 87 -13.55 9.34 14.84
CA VAL A 87 -13.71 10.80 14.73
C VAL A 87 -12.54 11.41 13.97
N SER A 88 -11.30 10.98 14.28
CA SER A 88 -10.08 11.38 13.57
C SER A 88 -10.07 10.94 12.10
N VAL A 89 -10.63 9.77 11.77
CA VAL A 89 -10.77 9.32 10.39
C VAL A 89 -11.79 10.17 9.63
N LEU A 90 -12.99 10.40 10.19
CA LEU A 90 -14.05 11.18 9.57
C LEU A 90 -13.67 12.65 9.39
N SER A 91 -12.99 13.25 10.37
CA SER A 91 -12.47 14.63 10.27
C SER A 91 -11.30 14.73 9.31
N GLY A 92 -10.38 13.74 9.31
CA GLY A 92 -9.26 13.69 8.38
C GLY A 92 -9.68 13.58 6.92
N LEU A 93 -10.78 12.87 6.65
CA LEU A 93 -11.39 12.78 5.30
C LEU A 93 -12.32 13.96 4.98
N ARG A 94 -12.54 14.89 5.91
CA ARG A 94 -13.47 16.04 5.75
C ARG A 94 -14.90 15.62 5.38
N LEU A 95 -15.31 14.43 5.83
CA LEU A 95 -16.67 13.93 5.64
C LEU A 95 -17.67 14.66 6.54
N TRP A 96 -17.20 15.18 7.67
CA TRP A 96 -17.96 16.05 8.54
C TRP A 96 -17.16 17.28 8.98
N HIS A 97 -17.88 18.32 9.36
CA HIS A 97 -17.33 19.59 9.81
C HIS A 97 -17.90 19.93 11.18
N SER A 98 -17.06 20.52 12.04
CA SER A 98 -17.50 21.07 13.31
C SER A 98 -18.08 22.46 13.07
N GLN A 99 -19.35 22.64 13.41
CA GLN A 99 -20.08 23.90 13.34
C GLN A 99 -20.50 24.31 14.75
N GLN A 100 -20.40 25.60 15.06
CA GLN A 100 -20.92 26.11 16.33
C GLN A 100 -22.45 26.20 16.28
N LEU A 101 -23.10 25.54 17.23
CA LEU A 101 -24.55 25.61 17.44
C LEU A 101 -24.90 26.88 18.23
N GLN A 102 -26.17 27.30 18.15
CA GLN A 102 -26.71 28.34 19.02
C GLN A 102 -26.58 27.88 20.48
N GLY A 103 -25.82 28.63 21.28
CA GLY A 103 -25.47 28.26 22.67
C GLY A 103 -24.00 27.87 22.90
N GLY A 104 -23.12 28.03 21.90
CA GLY A 104 -21.66 27.83 22.07
C GLY A 104 -21.20 26.37 22.09
N LEU A 105 -22.13 25.43 21.93
CA LEU A 105 -21.83 24.00 21.80
C LEU A 105 -21.31 23.69 20.39
N GLN A 106 -20.37 22.75 20.30
CA GLN A 106 -19.89 22.25 19.01
C GLN A 106 -20.84 21.14 18.50
N GLY A 107 -21.33 21.32 17.28
CA GLY A 107 -22.10 20.33 16.54
C GLY A 107 -21.32 19.80 15.35
N ASN A 108 -21.53 18.54 15.01
CA ASN A 108 -20.97 17.92 13.81
C ASN A 108 -22.05 17.87 12.73
N ILE A 109 -21.70 18.26 11.51
CA ILE A 109 -22.55 18.16 10.32
C ILE A 109 -21.78 17.44 9.21
N LEU A 110 -22.43 16.56 8.46
CA LEU A 110 -21.81 15.95 7.28
C LEU A 110 -21.60 17.00 6.18
N ASN A 111 -20.58 16.81 5.35
CA ASN A 111 -20.39 17.62 4.15
C ASN A 111 -21.65 17.50 3.26
N PRO A 112 -22.33 18.61 2.92
CA PRO A 112 -23.57 18.56 2.17
C PRO A 112 -23.41 17.90 0.79
N VAL A 113 -22.28 18.14 0.11
CA VAL A 113 -21.99 17.55 -1.20
C VAL A 113 -21.89 16.03 -1.10
N PHE A 114 -21.12 15.53 -0.13
CA PHE A 114 -20.99 14.10 0.12
C PHE A 114 -22.34 13.48 0.51
N LYS A 115 -23.11 14.16 1.36
CA LYS A 115 -24.42 13.72 1.83
C LYS A 115 -25.41 13.54 0.69
N ASP A 116 -25.51 14.51 -0.22
CA ASP A 116 -26.43 14.45 -1.35
C ASP A 116 -26.01 13.39 -2.38
N ASN A 117 -24.71 13.30 -2.70
CA ASN A 117 -24.22 12.30 -3.64
C ASN A 117 -24.27 10.87 -3.07
N LEU A 118 -24.09 10.69 -1.76
CA LEU A 118 -24.30 9.41 -1.11
C LEU A 118 -25.78 9.02 -1.07
N ARG A 119 -26.70 9.97 -0.86
CA ARG A 119 -28.15 9.73 -0.98
C ARG A 119 -28.52 9.26 -2.39
N ILE A 120 -28.01 9.93 -3.42
CA ILE A 120 -28.21 9.53 -4.83
C ILE A 120 -27.67 8.11 -5.07
N ALA A 121 -26.51 7.78 -4.51
CA ALA A 121 -25.91 6.46 -4.65
C ALA A 121 -26.72 5.33 -3.99
N LEU A 122 -27.38 5.60 -2.86
CA LEU A 122 -28.10 4.60 -2.08
C LEU A 122 -29.57 4.45 -2.47
N LEU A 123 -30.26 5.57 -2.71
CA LEU A 123 -31.71 5.59 -2.99
C LEU A 123 -32.03 5.68 -4.48
N GLY A 124 -31.03 5.95 -5.32
CA GLY A 124 -31.23 6.33 -6.71
C GLY A 124 -31.69 7.78 -6.83
N GLY A 125 -31.52 8.36 -8.03
CA GLY A 125 -31.94 9.75 -8.29
C GLY A 125 -30.90 10.65 -8.97
N GLY A 126 -30.07 10.09 -9.84
CA GLY A 126 -29.07 10.86 -10.59
C GLY A 126 -28.79 10.26 -11.97
N LYS A 127 -27.85 10.86 -12.70
CA LYS A 127 -27.34 10.29 -13.97
C LYS A 127 -26.74 8.91 -13.69
N SER A 128 -27.04 7.93 -14.54
CA SER A 128 -26.41 6.61 -14.49
C SER A 128 -24.89 6.76 -14.58
N TRP A 129 -24.17 6.11 -13.65
CA TRP A 129 -22.72 6.26 -13.54
C TRP A 129 -21.99 5.71 -14.75
N ALA A 130 -22.52 4.62 -15.29
CA ALA A 130 -22.12 4.04 -16.54
C ALA A 130 -23.35 3.98 -17.44
N ASP A 131 -23.19 4.42 -18.68
CA ASP A 131 -24.03 3.92 -19.74
C ASP A 131 -23.65 2.44 -19.89
N GLN A 132 -24.43 1.58 -19.23
CA GLN A 132 -24.39 0.15 -19.48
C GLN A 132 -24.55 0.02 -21.00
N GLY A 133 -23.75 -0.81 -21.67
CA GLY A 133 -23.67 -0.88 -23.14
C GLY A 133 -24.98 -1.14 -23.92
N ASP A 134 -26.13 -1.03 -23.28
CA ASP A 134 -27.49 -0.96 -23.83
C ASP A 134 -27.58 0.00 -25.03
N SER A 135 -26.84 1.11 -25.02
CA SER A 135 -26.77 2.05 -26.16
C SER A 135 -26.03 1.49 -27.39
N LEU A 136 -25.13 0.51 -27.21
CA LEU A 136 -24.27 -0.03 -28.26
C LEU A 136 -24.75 -1.38 -28.84
N GLY A 137 -25.76 -2.03 -28.22
CA GLY A 137 -26.31 -3.33 -28.62
C GLY A 137 -25.41 -4.53 -28.26
N PRO A 138 -25.90 -5.79 -28.39
CA PRO A 138 -25.18 -6.98 -27.92
C PRO A 138 -23.85 -7.20 -28.66
N ASP A 139 -22.76 -7.49 -27.92
CA ASP A 139 -21.46 -7.79 -28.52
C ASP A 139 -21.49 -9.18 -29.18
N ARG A 140 -21.19 -9.23 -30.48
CA ARG A 140 -21.02 -10.46 -31.25
C ARG A 140 -19.84 -11.31 -30.73
N HIS A 141 -18.88 -10.71 -30.04
CA HIS A 141 -17.70 -11.37 -29.49
C HIS A 141 -17.57 -11.15 -27.97
N ALA A 142 -18.70 -11.25 -27.26
CA ALA A 142 -18.70 -11.24 -25.80
C ALA A 142 -17.67 -12.26 -25.26
N ARG A 143 -16.86 -11.81 -24.31
CA ARG A 143 -15.87 -12.66 -23.63
C ARG A 143 -16.50 -13.26 -22.39
N ASP A 144 -16.18 -14.53 -22.17
CA ASP A 144 -16.55 -15.21 -20.94
C ASP A 144 -15.65 -14.75 -19.78
N VAL A 145 -16.22 -14.83 -18.58
CA VAL A 145 -15.58 -14.47 -17.30
C VAL A 145 -14.23 -15.17 -17.13
N GLU A 146 -14.19 -16.47 -17.40
CA GLU A 146 -12.96 -17.28 -17.27
C GLU A 146 -11.86 -16.81 -18.21
N SER A 147 -12.24 -16.40 -19.43
CA SER A 147 -11.28 -15.87 -20.40
C SER A 147 -10.73 -14.49 -20.02
N LEU A 148 -11.53 -13.67 -19.33
CA LEU A 148 -11.10 -12.38 -18.79
C LEU A 148 -10.16 -12.57 -17.60
N ASP A 149 -10.46 -13.54 -16.73
CA ASP A 149 -9.61 -13.86 -15.57
C ASP A 149 -8.24 -14.38 -16.02
N LYS A 150 -8.20 -15.28 -17.02
CA LYS A 150 -6.94 -15.74 -17.63
C LYS A 150 -6.16 -14.60 -18.27
N TYR A 151 -6.82 -13.73 -19.03
CA TYR A 151 -6.19 -12.55 -19.63
C TYR A 151 -5.57 -11.62 -18.58
N ALA A 152 -6.31 -11.33 -17.51
CA ALA A 152 -5.85 -10.44 -16.45
C ALA A 152 -4.57 -10.98 -15.78
N LEU A 153 -4.55 -12.28 -15.49
CA LEU A 153 -3.40 -12.95 -14.87
C LEU A 153 -2.19 -12.98 -15.80
N GLU A 154 -2.34 -13.42 -17.05
CA GLU A 154 -1.22 -13.49 -18.01
C GLU A 154 -0.57 -12.12 -18.21
N ARG A 155 -1.38 -11.05 -18.30
CA ARG A 155 -0.86 -9.68 -18.47
C ARG A 155 -0.13 -9.20 -17.23
N TRP A 156 -0.66 -9.47 -16.04
CA TRP A 156 0.00 -9.11 -14.80
C TRP A 156 1.30 -9.90 -14.58
N GLU A 157 1.30 -11.20 -14.90
CA GLU A 157 2.49 -12.05 -14.84
C GLU A 157 3.60 -11.55 -15.78
N VAL A 158 3.27 -11.07 -16.98
CA VAL A 158 4.27 -10.45 -17.88
C VAL A 158 4.95 -9.25 -17.22
N VAL A 159 4.22 -8.42 -16.46
CA VAL A 159 4.81 -7.29 -15.73
C VAL A 159 5.76 -7.79 -14.63
N LEU A 160 5.36 -8.80 -13.87
CA LEU A 160 6.19 -9.38 -12.81
C LEU A 160 7.41 -10.12 -13.38
N HIS A 161 7.26 -10.82 -14.50
CA HIS A 161 8.36 -11.46 -15.22
C HIS A 161 9.38 -10.45 -15.75
N PHE A 162 8.91 -9.30 -16.23
CA PHE A 162 9.79 -8.20 -16.63
C PHE A 162 10.61 -7.68 -15.44
N MET A 163 10.00 -7.55 -14.25
CA MET A 163 10.75 -7.17 -13.04
C MET A 163 11.84 -8.19 -12.73
N VAL A 164 11.53 -9.49 -12.77
CA VAL A 164 12.48 -10.58 -12.46
C VAL A 164 13.57 -10.76 -13.54
N GLY A 165 13.47 -10.07 -14.69
CA GLY A 165 14.46 -10.13 -15.77
C GLY A 165 14.30 -11.32 -16.69
N CYS A 166 13.07 -11.82 -16.87
CA CYS A 166 12.80 -12.95 -17.76
C CYS A 166 12.90 -12.52 -19.25
N PRO A 167 13.64 -13.25 -20.11
CA PRO A 167 13.91 -12.83 -21.50
C PRO A 167 12.67 -12.69 -22.40
N SER A 168 11.58 -13.38 -22.04
CA SER A 168 10.34 -13.44 -22.84
C SER A 168 9.40 -12.26 -22.58
N ALA A 169 9.61 -11.51 -21.49
CA ALA A 169 8.69 -10.46 -21.07
C ALA A 169 9.15 -9.09 -21.58
N ALA A 170 8.46 -8.56 -22.60
CA ALA A 170 8.61 -7.18 -23.05
C ALA A 170 7.38 -6.37 -22.61
N VAL A 171 7.63 -5.30 -21.84
CA VAL A 171 6.61 -4.31 -21.46
C VAL A 171 6.76 -3.03 -22.27
N SER A 172 5.70 -2.21 -22.29
CA SER A 172 5.74 -0.87 -22.91
C SER A 172 6.79 0.02 -22.22
N GLN A 173 7.35 0.97 -22.97
CA GLN A 173 8.32 1.93 -22.44
C GLN A 173 7.70 2.82 -21.35
N ASP A 174 6.41 3.14 -21.46
CA ASP A 174 5.71 3.95 -20.46
C ASP A 174 5.57 3.22 -19.11
N LEU A 175 5.39 1.89 -19.16
CA LEU A 175 5.32 1.05 -17.97
C LEU A 175 6.70 0.88 -17.31
N SER A 176 7.76 0.68 -18.10
CA SER A 176 9.11 0.60 -17.54
C SER A 176 9.51 1.93 -16.87
N GLN A 177 9.17 3.07 -17.48
CA GLN A 177 9.37 4.39 -16.87
C GLN A 177 8.59 4.55 -15.56
N LEU A 178 7.35 4.06 -15.50
CA LEU A 178 6.54 4.07 -14.28
C LEU A 178 7.17 3.22 -13.18
N LEU A 179 7.65 2.01 -13.50
CA LEU A 179 8.34 1.13 -12.54
C LEU A 179 9.63 1.78 -12.00
N ILE A 180 10.35 2.51 -12.85
CA ILE A 180 11.54 3.27 -12.45
C ILE A 180 11.17 4.45 -11.55
N GLN A 181 10.15 5.21 -11.91
CA GLN A 181 9.67 6.35 -11.13
C GLN A 181 9.08 5.93 -9.78
N ALA A 182 8.40 4.78 -9.73
CA ALA A 182 7.92 4.14 -8.51
C ALA A 182 9.05 3.61 -7.62
N GLY A 183 10.31 3.69 -8.08
CA GLY A 183 11.49 3.21 -7.38
C GLY A 183 11.55 1.69 -7.28
N LEU A 184 10.76 0.95 -8.07
CA LEU A 184 10.72 -0.52 -8.07
C LEU A 184 11.82 -1.12 -8.96
N MET A 185 12.20 -0.40 -10.01
CA MET A 185 13.34 -0.74 -10.86
C MET A 185 14.29 0.45 -10.94
N ARG A 186 15.57 0.19 -11.22
CA ARG A 186 16.56 1.22 -11.51
C ARG A 186 17.19 0.89 -12.85
N THR A 187 17.44 1.92 -13.65
CA THR A 187 18.23 1.79 -14.87
C THR A 187 19.53 2.53 -14.64
N GLU A 188 20.63 1.79 -14.59
CA GLU A 188 21.97 2.36 -14.65
C GLU A 188 22.31 2.59 -16.14
N ALA A 189 23.02 3.67 -16.46
CA ALA A 189 23.21 4.12 -17.85
C ALA A 189 23.86 3.02 -18.72
N GLY A 190 23.06 2.39 -19.59
CA GLY A 190 23.49 1.38 -20.55
C GLY A 190 23.25 -0.08 -20.16
N ASP A 191 22.75 -0.37 -18.95
CA ASP A 191 22.44 -1.74 -18.50
C ASP A 191 20.93 -2.04 -18.51
N ALA A 192 20.58 -3.32 -18.54
CA ALA A 192 19.21 -3.79 -18.38
C ALA A 192 18.64 -3.28 -17.04
N PRO A 193 17.34 -2.92 -16.99
CA PRO A 193 16.74 -2.40 -15.77
C PRO A 193 16.82 -3.46 -14.66
N CYS A 194 17.43 -3.11 -13.53
CA CYS A 194 17.58 -4.02 -12.39
C CYS A 194 16.62 -3.66 -11.25
N ILE A 195 16.23 -4.68 -10.48
CA ILE A 195 15.26 -4.54 -9.39
C ILE A 195 15.90 -3.79 -8.21
N THR A 196 15.16 -2.87 -7.59
CA THR A 196 15.57 -2.23 -6.34
C THR A 196 15.18 -3.05 -5.12
N SER A 197 15.65 -2.68 -3.93
CA SER A 197 15.17 -3.30 -2.69
C SER A 197 13.65 -3.18 -2.52
N ALA A 198 13.05 -2.06 -2.92
CA ALA A 198 11.60 -1.88 -2.93
C ALA A 198 10.91 -2.79 -3.96
N GLY A 199 11.51 -3.00 -5.13
CA GLY A 199 11.02 -3.96 -6.12
C GLY A 199 10.96 -5.40 -5.61
N PHE A 200 11.99 -5.83 -4.87
CA PHE A 200 11.97 -7.15 -4.24
C PHE A 200 10.88 -7.28 -3.17
N GLN A 201 10.67 -6.25 -2.35
CA GLN A 201 9.57 -6.25 -1.38
C GLN A 201 8.22 -6.31 -2.08
N PHE A 202 8.04 -5.56 -3.17
CA PHE A 202 6.82 -5.53 -3.97
C PHE A 202 6.47 -6.91 -4.53
N LEU A 203 7.45 -7.65 -5.06
CA LEU A 203 7.26 -8.99 -5.63
C LEU A 203 6.72 -10.02 -4.62
N LEU A 204 6.97 -9.82 -3.31
CA LEU A 204 6.53 -10.71 -2.24
C LEU A 204 5.15 -10.37 -1.66
N LEU A 205 4.59 -9.22 -2.03
CA LEU A 205 3.23 -8.83 -1.63
C LEU A 205 2.17 -9.71 -2.31
N ASP A 206 0.95 -9.68 -1.77
CA ASP A 206 -0.22 -10.25 -2.43
C ASP A 206 -0.63 -9.44 -3.67
N THR A 207 -1.31 -10.09 -4.61
CA THR A 207 -1.68 -9.46 -5.90
C THR A 207 -2.51 -8.19 -5.73
N ALA A 208 -3.40 -8.14 -4.73
CA ALA A 208 -4.24 -6.97 -4.48
C ALA A 208 -3.40 -5.79 -3.97
N SER A 209 -2.54 -6.01 -2.98
CA SER A 209 -1.62 -4.98 -2.47
C SER A 209 -0.61 -4.52 -3.52
N GLN A 210 -0.11 -5.42 -4.37
CA GLN A 210 0.76 -5.07 -5.49
C GLN A 210 0.06 -4.10 -6.45
N LEU A 211 -1.13 -4.47 -6.94
CA LEU A 211 -1.89 -3.62 -7.85
C LEU A 211 -2.25 -2.29 -7.20
N TRP A 212 -2.58 -2.29 -5.91
CA TRP A 212 -2.91 -1.07 -5.16
C TRP A 212 -1.72 -0.12 -5.03
N TYR A 213 -0.57 -0.63 -4.57
CA TYR A 213 0.66 0.16 -4.49
C TYR A 213 1.04 0.75 -5.84
N PHE A 214 0.96 -0.07 -6.89
CA PHE A 214 1.28 0.36 -8.25
C PHE A 214 0.32 1.45 -8.74
N THR A 215 -0.98 1.31 -8.47
CA THR A 215 -2.00 2.31 -8.81
C THR A 215 -1.75 3.62 -8.05
N LEU A 216 -1.39 3.57 -6.77
CA LEU A 216 -1.02 4.76 -6.00
C LEU A 216 0.19 5.50 -6.59
N GLN A 217 1.23 4.77 -6.99
CA GLN A 217 2.40 5.39 -7.63
C GLN A 217 2.06 5.99 -8.99
N TYR A 218 1.15 5.36 -9.74
CA TYR A 218 0.61 5.94 -10.96
C TYR A 218 -0.14 7.26 -10.68
N LEU A 219 -0.97 7.31 -9.65
CA LEU A 219 -1.73 8.51 -9.26
C LEU A 219 -0.83 9.66 -8.82
N ASN A 220 0.24 9.39 -8.06
CA ASN A 220 1.25 10.40 -7.69
C ASN A 220 1.95 10.96 -8.93
N THR A 221 2.17 10.12 -9.94
CA THR A 221 2.79 10.51 -11.21
C THR A 221 1.79 11.22 -12.13
N ALA A 222 0.49 10.97 -12.00
CA ALA A 222 -0.53 11.47 -12.91
C ALA A 222 -0.54 13.00 -13.01
N GLN A 223 -0.31 13.70 -11.90
CA GLN A 223 -0.23 15.17 -11.87
C GLN A 223 0.93 15.70 -12.74
N THR A 224 2.09 15.04 -12.71
CA THR A 224 3.24 15.45 -13.55
C THR A 224 3.01 15.22 -15.04
N ARG A 225 2.09 14.30 -15.39
CA ARG A 225 1.68 14.01 -16.77
C ARG A 225 0.55 14.93 -17.27
N GLY A 226 0.09 15.88 -16.45
CA GLY A 226 -0.99 16.80 -16.81
C GLY A 226 -2.38 16.16 -16.85
N MET A 227 -2.60 15.02 -16.18
CA MET A 227 -3.91 14.40 -16.08
C MET A 227 -4.66 14.88 -14.83
N ASP A 228 -5.97 15.11 -14.94
CA ASP A 228 -6.80 15.46 -13.77
C ASP A 228 -6.92 14.24 -12.84
N LEU A 229 -6.40 14.39 -11.62
CA LEU A 229 -6.43 13.36 -10.59
C LEU A 229 -7.88 12.98 -10.22
N VAL A 230 -8.79 13.96 -10.23
CA VAL A 230 -10.19 13.74 -9.83
C VAL A 230 -10.88 12.81 -10.82
N GLU A 231 -10.69 13.03 -12.13
CA GLU A 231 -11.27 12.19 -13.17
C GLU A 231 -10.76 10.75 -13.07
N ILE A 232 -9.45 10.56 -12.92
CA ILE A 232 -8.82 9.22 -12.83
C ILE A 232 -9.32 8.48 -11.58
N LEU A 233 -9.34 9.13 -10.41
CA LEU A 233 -9.83 8.52 -9.17
C LEU A 233 -11.32 8.19 -9.28
N SER A 234 -12.13 9.10 -9.81
CA SER A 234 -13.56 8.86 -9.99
C SER A 234 -13.82 7.64 -10.88
N PHE A 235 -13.04 7.49 -11.96
CA PHE A 235 -13.15 6.34 -12.85
C PHE A 235 -12.66 5.04 -12.20
N LEU A 236 -11.57 5.08 -11.42
CA LEU A 236 -11.10 3.92 -10.67
C LEU A 236 -12.16 3.41 -9.69
N PHE A 237 -12.83 4.32 -8.99
CA PHE A 237 -13.95 3.96 -8.12
C PHE A 237 -15.18 3.52 -8.91
N GLN A 238 -15.46 4.08 -10.08
CA GLN A 238 -16.52 3.57 -10.95
C GLN A 238 -16.24 2.13 -11.40
N LEU A 239 -14.98 1.82 -11.72
CA LEU A 239 -14.55 0.48 -12.12
C LEU A 239 -14.77 -0.54 -10.99
N SER A 240 -14.68 -0.10 -9.73
CA SER A 240 -14.94 -0.94 -8.55
C SER A 240 -16.36 -1.50 -8.44
N PHE A 241 -17.34 -0.71 -8.90
CA PHE A 241 -18.76 -1.07 -8.87
C PHE A 241 -19.22 -1.68 -10.18
N SER A 242 -18.31 -1.85 -11.14
CA SER A 242 -18.64 -2.46 -12.41
C SER A 242 -18.88 -3.97 -12.25
N THR A 243 -19.87 -4.47 -12.97
CA THR A 243 -20.21 -5.90 -12.98
C THR A 243 -19.30 -6.63 -13.95
N LEU A 244 -18.72 -7.74 -13.48
CA LEU A 244 -17.84 -8.57 -14.29
C LEU A 244 -18.61 -9.21 -15.46
N GLY A 245 -17.95 -9.29 -16.63
CA GLY A 245 -18.53 -9.88 -17.84
C GLY A 245 -19.47 -8.96 -18.64
N ARG A 246 -19.73 -7.74 -18.16
CA ARG A 246 -20.49 -6.73 -18.92
C ARG A 246 -19.56 -5.76 -19.65
N ASP A 247 -20.00 -5.30 -20.81
CA ASP A 247 -19.34 -4.22 -21.56
C ASP A 247 -19.81 -2.85 -21.15
N TYR A 248 -18.86 -1.93 -21.12
CA TYR A 248 -19.05 -0.54 -20.80
C TYR A 248 -18.61 0.35 -21.98
N SER A 249 -19.35 1.41 -22.23
CA SER A 249 -19.03 2.38 -23.28
C SER A 249 -17.90 3.31 -22.88
N VAL A 250 -17.05 3.64 -23.85
CA VAL A 250 -15.97 4.64 -23.76
C VAL A 250 -16.46 6.03 -24.20
N GLU A 251 -17.72 6.15 -24.64
CA GLU A 251 -18.31 7.39 -25.11
C GLU A 251 -18.44 8.43 -23.97
N GLY A 252 -17.94 9.65 -24.20
CA GLY A 252 -17.93 10.72 -23.20
C GLY A 252 -16.68 10.78 -22.30
N MET A 253 -15.68 9.92 -22.50
CA MET A 253 -14.41 9.98 -21.79
C MET A 253 -13.48 11.08 -22.33
N SER A 254 -12.75 11.76 -21.44
CA SER A 254 -11.69 12.72 -21.78
C SER A 254 -10.46 12.04 -22.38
N GLU A 255 -9.60 12.77 -23.10
CA GLU A 255 -8.36 12.21 -23.68
C GLU A 255 -7.40 11.66 -22.62
N SER A 256 -7.33 12.31 -21.46
CA SER A 256 -6.60 11.83 -20.27
C SER A 256 -7.13 10.47 -19.82
N LEU A 257 -8.45 10.32 -19.73
CA LEU A 257 -9.10 9.09 -19.30
C LEU A 257 -8.92 7.96 -20.32
N LEU A 258 -8.96 8.26 -21.63
CA LEU A 258 -8.64 7.30 -22.69
C LEU A 258 -7.20 6.78 -22.58
N THR A 259 -6.27 7.67 -22.25
CA THR A 259 -4.86 7.32 -22.05
C THR A 259 -4.69 6.45 -20.81
N PHE A 260 -5.35 6.80 -19.71
CA PHE A 260 -5.40 5.98 -18.51
C PHE A 260 -6.00 4.58 -18.77
N LEU A 261 -7.08 4.51 -19.56
CA LEU A 261 -7.72 3.26 -19.94
C LEU A 261 -6.78 2.35 -20.75
N GLN A 262 -5.88 2.91 -21.57
CA GLN A 262 -4.84 2.12 -22.24
C GLN A 262 -3.83 1.56 -21.25
N HIS A 263 -3.43 2.32 -20.23
CA HIS A 263 -2.54 1.79 -19.18
C HIS A 263 -3.22 0.68 -18.37
N LEU A 264 -4.49 0.86 -17.99
CA LEU A 264 -5.28 -0.18 -17.32
C LEU A 264 -5.39 -1.47 -18.17
N ARG A 265 -5.48 -1.33 -19.48
CA ARG A 265 -5.42 -2.46 -20.42
C ARG A 265 -4.05 -3.12 -20.44
N GLU A 266 -2.98 -2.33 -20.38
CA GLU A 266 -1.63 -2.88 -20.32
C GLU A 266 -1.40 -3.71 -19.05
N PHE A 267 -1.96 -3.28 -17.91
CA PHE A 267 -1.91 -3.97 -16.62
C PHE A 267 -2.84 -5.18 -16.53
N GLY A 268 -3.81 -5.32 -17.44
CA GLY A 268 -4.82 -6.39 -17.38
C GLY A 268 -5.99 -6.10 -16.43
N LEU A 269 -6.13 -4.87 -15.93
CA LEU A 269 -7.28 -4.43 -15.13
C LEU A 269 -8.55 -4.25 -15.98
N VAL A 270 -8.35 -3.93 -17.27
CA VAL A 270 -9.43 -3.76 -18.23
C VAL A 270 -9.08 -4.51 -19.51
N PHE A 271 -10.05 -5.19 -20.12
CA PHE A 271 -9.91 -5.78 -21.43
C PHE A 271 -10.54 -4.87 -22.50
N GLN A 272 -9.75 -4.58 -23.54
CA GLN A 272 -10.23 -3.98 -24.78
C GLN A 272 -9.72 -4.78 -25.98
N ARG A 273 -10.63 -5.11 -26.89
CA ARG A 273 -10.31 -5.87 -28.11
C ARG A 273 -9.35 -5.12 -29.04
N LYS A 274 -9.51 -3.80 -29.18
CA LYS A 274 -8.65 -2.91 -29.98
C LYS A 274 -8.33 -1.65 -29.17
N ARG A 275 -7.17 -1.02 -29.43
CA ARG A 275 -6.73 0.22 -28.76
C ARG A 275 -7.74 1.37 -28.86
N LYS A 276 -8.55 1.40 -29.93
CA LYS A 276 -9.62 2.40 -30.15
C LYS A 276 -11.02 1.79 -30.07
N SER A 277 -11.19 0.70 -29.33
CA SER A 277 -12.50 0.08 -29.12
C SER A 277 -13.40 1.03 -28.35
N ARG A 278 -14.67 1.14 -28.75
CA ARG A 278 -15.69 1.90 -28.02
C ARG A 278 -16.20 1.18 -26.77
N ARG A 279 -15.80 -0.08 -26.59
CA ARG A 279 -16.21 -0.96 -25.47
C ARG A 279 -15.01 -1.42 -24.67
N TYR A 280 -15.18 -1.51 -23.36
CA TYR A 280 -14.22 -2.10 -22.44
C TYR A 280 -14.90 -3.05 -21.44
N TYR A 281 -14.14 -4.04 -20.96
CA TYR A 281 -14.59 -5.04 -19.99
C TYR A 281 -13.73 -4.98 -18.73
N PRO A 282 -14.28 -4.72 -17.55
CA PRO A 282 -13.57 -4.83 -16.28
C PRO A 282 -13.16 -6.28 -16.00
N THR A 283 -11.94 -6.47 -15.49
CA THR A 283 -11.48 -7.78 -15.02
C THR A 283 -11.67 -7.91 -13.51
N ARG A 284 -11.60 -9.14 -12.97
CA ARG A 284 -11.72 -9.38 -11.52
C ARG A 284 -10.67 -8.61 -10.72
N LEU A 285 -9.46 -8.46 -11.26
CA LEU A 285 -8.38 -7.69 -10.62
C LEU A 285 -8.78 -6.24 -10.33
N ALA A 286 -9.54 -5.60 -11.22
CA ALA A 286 -10.01 -4.23 -11.01
C ALA A 286 -11.05 -4.10 -9.89
N ILE A 287 -11.89 -5.11 -9.73
CA ILE A 287 -12.86 -5.15 -8.64
C ILE A 287 -12.14 -5.38 -7.31
N THR A 288 -11.20 -6.34 -7.26
CA THR A 288 -10.41 -6.65 -6.06
C THR A 288 -9.57 -5.46 -5.61
N LEU A 289 -8.96 -4.71 -6.54
CA LEU A 289 -8.17 -3.51 -6.26
C LEU A 289 -8.89 -2.52 -5.34
N SER A 290 -10.18 -2.36 -5.59
CA SER A 290 -11.00 -1.37 -4.91
C SER A 290 -11.52 -1.82 -3.55
N ALA A 291 -11.68 -3.14 -3.33
CA ALA A 291 -12.27 -3.71 -2.12
C ALA A 291 -11.36 -3.57 -0.89
N GLY A 292 -10.20 -2.95 -1.08
CA GLY A 292 -9.25 -2.62 -0.03
C GLY A 292 -8.54 -3.85 0.53
N VAL A 293 -7.34 -3.60 1.05
CA VAL A 293 -6.53 -4.56 1.82
C VAL A 293 -7.23 -4.96 3.15
N SER A 294 -8.39 -4.36 3.47
CA SER A 294 -9.20 -4.67 4.65
C SER A 294 -9.95 -6.01 4.58
N ALA A 295 -10.03 -6.66 3.42
CA ALA A 295 -10.67 -7.98 3.28
C ALA A 295 -9.81 -9.16 3.79
N ASN A 296 -8.88 -8.92 4.71
CA ASN A 296 -8.01 -9.94 5.30
C ASN A 296 -8.72 -10.88 6.32
N SER A 297 -10.02 -11.15 6.18
CA SER A 297 -10.74 -12.03 7.12
C SER A 297 -12.10 -12.60 6.67
N SER A 298 -12.38 -12.73 5.36
CA SER A 298 -13.54 -13.54 4.94
C SER A 298 -13.25 -14.33 3.67
N SER A 299 -12.77 -15.54 3.87
CA SER A 299 -12.57 -16.62 2.90
C SER A 299 -13.88 -17.14 2.25
N THR A 300 -14.92 -16.30 2.13
CA THR A 300 -16.27 -16.74 1.74
C THR A 300 -16.86 -16.02 0.52
N ALA A 301 -16.08 -15.21 -0.21
CA ALA A 301 -16.53 -14.62 -1.48
C ALA A 301 -15.62 -14.95 -2.69
N MET A 302 -14.54 -15.70 -2.47
CA MET A 302 -13.89 -16.46 -3.53
C MET A 302 -14.64 -17.79 -3.66
N GLY A 303 -15.74 -17.76 -4.42
CA GLY A 303 -16.25 -19.00 -5.00
C GLY A 303 -15.08 -19.68 -5.71
N ALA A 304 -14.75 -20.89 -5.29
CA ALA A 304 -13.75 -21.74 -5.89
C ALA A 304 -14.06 -21.91 -7.39
N ALA A 305 -13.46 -21.05 -8.22
CA ALA A 305 -13.36 -21.25 -9.65
C ALA A 305 -12.09 -22.08 -9.88
N PRO A 306 -12.19 -23.22 -10.58
CA PRO A 306 -11.05 -24.09 -10.85
C PRO A 306 -10.12 -23.37 -11.82
N GLY A 307 -8.99 -22.85 -11.32
CA GLY A 307 -8.00 -22.18 -12.18
C GLY A 307 -7.29 -21.00 -11.53
N THR A 308 -7.78 -20.47 -10.41
CA THR A 308 -6.94 -19.61 -9.58
C THR A 308 -5.91 -20.50 -8.91
N GLY A 309 -4.62 -20.31 -9.21
CA GLY A 309 -3.49 -20.86 -8.46
C GLY A 309 -3.38 -20.32 -7.02
N ASP A 310 -4.52 -19.99 -6.42
CA ASP A 310 -4.74 -19.55 -5.03
C ASP A 310 -5.02 -20.72 -4.08
N SER A 311 -5.11 -21.96 -4.60
CA SER A 311 -4.76 -23.09 -3.74
C SER A 311 -3.28 -22.94 -3.43
N GLY A 312 -2.95 -22.53 -2.20
CA GLY A 312 -1.56 -22.41 -1.81
C GLY A 312 -0.80 -23.69 -2.20
N PHE A 313 0.43 -23.51 -2.66
CA PHE A 313 1.19 -24.57 -3.31
C PHE A 313 2.47 -24.88 -2.53
N ILE A 314 2.74 -24.14 -1.46
CA ILE A 314 3.99 -24.26 -0.71
C ILE A 314 3.77 -25.16 0.50
N VAL A 315 4.60 -26.19 0.62
CA VAL A 315 4.76 -26.99 1.83
C VAL A 315 6.14 -26.73 2.42
N VAL A 316 6.21 -26.43 3.71
CA VAL A 316 7.49 -26.20 4.42
C VAL A 316 7.63 -27.20 5.55
N GLU A 317 8.75 -27.92 5.56
CA GLU A 317 9.09 -28.94 6.55
C GLU A 317 10.14 -28.47 7.57
N THR A 318 10.19 -29.12 8.73
CA THR A 318 11.11 -28.78 9.84
C THR A 318 12.60 -28.93 9.52
N ASN A 319 12.94 -29.57 8.40
CA ASN A 319 14.30 -29.73 7.88
C ASN A 319 14.74 -28.56 6.98
N TYR A 320 13.99 -27.45 6.96
CA TYR A 320 14.20 -26.28 6.11
C TYR A 320 14.00 -26.53 4.61
N ARG A 321 13.38 -27.66 4.22
CA ARG A 321 12.97 -27.91 2.84
C ARG A 321 11.61 -27.30 2.55
N LEU A 322 11.52 -26.73 1.37
CA LEU A 322 10.35 -26.11 0.80
C LEU A 322 9.97 -26.87 -0.47
N TYR A 323 8.72 -27.30 -0.54
CA TYR A 323 8.13 -27.99 -1.69
C TYR A 323 7.08 -27.08 -2.29
N ALA A 324 7.33 -26.58 -3.50
CA ALA A 324 6.41 -25.72 -4.23
C ALA A 324 5.75 -26.51 -5.37
N TYR A 325 4.45 -26.77 -5.24
CA TYR A 325 3.63 -27.46 -6.25
C TYR A 325 3.16 -26.47 -7.34
N THR A 326 4.08 -26.03 -8.18
CA THR A 326 3.76 -25.05 -9.22
C THR A 326 4.57 -25.28 -10.51
N ASN A 327 3.94 -24.93 -11.63
CA ASN A 327 4.57 -24.92 -12.95
C ASN A 327 4.88 -23.48 -13.40
N SER A 328 4.39 -22.47 -12.65
CA SER A 328 4.57 -21.06 -12.99
C SER A 328 6.01 -20.64 -12.73
N GLU A 329 6.71 -20.23 -13.79
CA GLU A 329 8.11 -19.78 -13.70
C GLU A 329 8.27 -18.58 -12.77
N LEU A 330 7.24 -17.72 -12.69
CA LEU A 330 7.22 -16.58 -11.77
C LEU A 330 7.29 -17.06 -10.32
N GLN A 331 6.42 -18.00 -9.95
CA GLN A 331 6.35 -18.50 -8.58
C GLN A 331 7.65 -19.22 -8.18
N ILE A 332 8.27 -19.94 -9.11
CA ILE A 332 9.58 -20.57 -8.92
C ILE A 332 10.66 -19.50 -8.70
N ALA A 333 10.67 -18.45 -9.53
CA ALA A 333 11.63 -17.38 -9.39
C ALA A 333 11.46 -16.60 -8.07
N LEU A 334 10.21 -16.40 -7.61
CA LEU A 334 9.92 -15.78 -6.31
C LEU A 334 10.43 -16.61 -5.13
N VAL A 335 10.28 -17.94 -5.19
CA VAL A 335 10.84 -18.84 -4.18
C VAL A 335 12.37 -18.80 -4.20
N ALA A 336 12.97 -18.74 -5.39
CA ALA A 336 14.42 -18.63 -5.55
C ALA A 336 15.03 -17.33 -4.99
N LEU A 337 14.23 -16.31 -4.69
CA LEU A 337 14.71 -15.05 -4.09
C LEU A 337 15.25 -15.22 -2.67
N PHE A 338 14.71 -16.17 -1.90
CA PHE A 338 15.04 -16.37 -0.50
C PHE A 338 15.37 -17.82 -0.14
N SER A 339 15.45 -18.70 -1.15
CA SER A 339 15.79 -20.11 -0.97
C SER A 339 16.63 -20.62 -2.14
N GLU A 340 17.37 -21.68 -1.92
CA GLU A 340 18.19 -22.34 -2.93
C GLU A 340 17.39 -23.48 -3.58
N CYS A 341 17.14 -23.40 -4.89
CA CYS A 341 16.44 -24.46 -5.62
C CYS A 341 17.36 -25.68 -5.83
N LEU A 342 17.01 -26.82 -5.23
CA LEU A 342 17.78 -28.07 -5.34
C LEU A 342 17.36 -28.88 -6.57
N TYR A 343 16.04 -29.07 -6.75
CA TYR A 343 15.48 -29.91 -7.81
C TYR A 343 14.25 -29.25 -8.42
N ARG A 344 14.14 -29.30 -9.75
CA ARG A 344 12.95 -28.88 -10.51
C ARG A 344 12.35 -30.08 -11.23
N PHE A 345 11.20 -30.53 -10.77
CA PHE A 345 10.34 -31.48 -11.46
C PHE A 345 9.26 -30.73 -12.27
N PRO A 346 8.52 -31.41 -13.16
CA PRO A 346 7.49 -30.75 -13.98
C PRO A 346 6.40 -30.02 -13.21
N ASN A 347 6.08 -30.49 -11.99
CA ASN A 347 5.02 -29.94 -11.14
C ASN A 347 5.41 -29.67 -9.68
N VAL A 348 6.67 -29.90 -9.33
CA VAL A 348 7.19 -29.69 -7.97
C VAL A 348 8.59 -29.12 -8.04
N VAL A 349 8.82 -28.03 -7.31
CA VAL A 349 10.16 -27.51 -7.05
C VAL A 349 10.52 -27.79 -5.61
N VAL A 350 11.67 -28.39 -5.40
CA VAL A 350 12.26 -28.60 -4.08
C VAL A 350 13.34 -27.55 -3.88
N ALA A 351 13.15 -26.69 -2.89
CA ALA A 351 14.09 -25.68 -2.48
C ALA A 351 14.49 -25.86 -1.01
N GLN A 352 15.61 -25.29 -0.61
CA GLN A 352 16.08 -25.30 0.77
C GLN A 352 16.32 -23.87 1.25
N VAL A 353 15.78 -23.56 2.44
CA VAL A 353 16.00 -22.26 3.09
C VAL A 353 17.28 -22.35 3.91
N THR A 354 18.36 -21.77 3.40
CA THR A 354 19.67 -21.74 4.07
C THR A 354 19.94 -20.37 4.68
N ARG A 355 20.84 -20.32 5.67
CA ARG A 355 21.30 -19.04 6.26
C ARG A 355 21.81 -18.07 5.19
N GLU A 356 22.59 -18.57 4.24
CA GLU A 356 23.17 -17.76 3.17
C GLU A 356 22.10 -17.19 2.24
N SER A 357 21.13 -18.01 1.81
CA SER A 357 20.02 -17.55 0.96
C SER A 357 19.17 -16.46 1.64
N VAL A 358 18.87 -16.61 2.93
CA VAL A 358 18.11 -15.61 3.69
C VAL A 358 18.93 -14.35 3.91
N GLN A 359 20.23 -14.47 4.22
CA GLN A 359 21.10 -13.29 4.36
C GLN A 359 21.27 -12.52 3.05
N GLN A 360 21.33 -13.21 1.90
CA GLN A 360 21.33 -12.57 0.58
C GLN A 360 20.01 -11.85 0.31
N ALA A 361 18.87 -12.48 0.61
CA ALA A 361 17.56 -11.85 0.49
C ALA A 361 17.46 -10.57 1.34
N ILE A 362 17.96 -10.62 2.58
CA ILE A 362 17.98 -9.46 3.49
C ILE A 362 18.96 -8.39 3.02
N ALA A 363 20.08 -8.76 2.40
CA ALA A 363 20.99 -7.81 1.76
C ALA A 363 20.33 -7.06 0.61
N ASN A 364 19.42 -7.72 -0.11
CA ASN A 364 18.57 -7.11 -1.13
C ASN A 364 17.39 -6.33 -0.55
N GLY A 365 17.23 -6.28 0.78
CA GLY A 365 16.23 -5.46 1.47
C GLY A 365 14.90 -6.17 1.76
N ILE A 366 14.83 -7.49 1.62
CA ILE A 366 13.66 -8.29 2.03
C ILE A 366 13.71 -8.52 3.55
N THR A 367 12.58 -8.33 4.24
CA THR A 367 12.49 -8.58 5.70
C THR A 367 12.07 -10.01 6.02
N ALA A 368 12.41 -10.53 7.21
CA ALA A 368 11.94 -11.85 7.62
C ALA A 368 10.41 -11.94 7.64
N GLN A 369 9.73 -10.87 8.06
CA GLN A 369 8.27 -10.84 8.11
C GLN A 369 7.64 -10.95 6.71
N GLN A 370 8.26 -10.38 5.67
CA GLN A 370 7.79 -10.52 4.30
C GLN A 370 7.95 -11.94 3.78
N ILE A 371 9.09 -12.60 4.07
CA ILE A 371 9.30 -14.02 3.72
C ILE A 371 8.24 -14.88 4.41
N LEU A 372 8.03 -14.67 5.71
CA LEU A 372 7.03 -15.42 6.49
C LEU A 372 5.59 -15.15 6.04
N HIS A 373 5.28 -13.90 5.68
CA HIS A 373 3.98 -13.54 5.12
C HIS A 373 3.76 -14.26 3.79
N PHE A 374 4.73 -14.22 2.87
CA PHE A 374 4.67 -14.93 1.60
C PHE A 374 4.43 -16.44 1.77
N LEU A 375 5.18 -17.08 2.68
CA LEU A 375 5.01 -18.50 2.98
C LEU A 375 3.64 -18.85 3.55
N ARG A 376 3.06 -17.97 4.39
CA ARG A 376 1.71 -18.16 4.95
C ARG A 376 0.61 -17.97 3.91
N THR A 377 0.70 -16.91 3.13
CA THR A 377 -0.32 -16.55 2.12
C THR A 377 -0.39 -17.62 1.02
N ARG A 378 0.73 -18.26 0.67
CA ARG A 378 0.80 -19.29 -0.38
C ARG A 378 0.95 -20.72 0.18
N ALA A 379 0.63 -20.93 1.46
CA ALA A 379 0.72 -22.23 2.12
C ALA A 379 -0.33 -23.21 1.59
N HIS A 380 0.08 -24.47 1.39
CA HIS A 380 -0.83 -25.51 0.90
C HIS A 380 -2.04 -25.71 1.83
N PRO A 381 -3.25 -26.01 1.31
CA PRO A 381 -4.46 -26.20 2.12
C PRO A 381 -4.30 -27.22 3.26
N VAL A 382 -3.40 -28.19 3.11
CA VAL A 382 -3.06 -29.15 4.18
C VAL A 382 -2.35 -28.47 5.35
N MET A 383 -1.45 -27.52 5.09
CA MET A 383 -0.78 -26.74 6.13
C MET A 383 -1.70 -25.69 6.74
N LEU A 384 -2.61 -25.10 5.95
CA LEU A 384 -3.60 -24.15 6.47
C LEU A 384 -4.55 -24.77 7.52
N LYS A 385 -4.72 -26.10 7.51
CA LYS A 385 -5.47 -26.84 8.53
C LYS A 385 -4.70 -26.99 9.85
N GLN A 386 -3.39 -26.78 9.85
CA GLN A 386 -2.54 -26.87 11.04
C GLN A 386 -2.43 -25.49 11.71
N ASN A 387 -2.41 -25.47 13.05
CA ASN A 387 -2.21 -24.25 13.81
C ASN A 387 -1.05 -24.45 14.79
N PRO A 388 0.09 -23.74 14.64
CA PRO A 388 0.39 -22.70 13.64
C PRO A 388 0.58 -23.25 12.21
N VAL A 389 0.25 -22.43 11.20
CA VAL A 389 0.35 -22.79 9.77
C VAL A 389 1.78 -23.12 9.35
N LEU A 390 2.75 -22.35 9.87
CA LEU A 390 4.18 -22.60 9.64
C LEU A 390 4.81 -23.20 10.90
N PRO A 391 5.75 -24.15 10.76
CA PRO A 391 6.53 -24.64 11.89
C PRO A 391 7.22 -23.48 12.63
N PRO A 392 7.13 -23.43 13.98
CA PRO A 392 7.69 -22.33 14.76
C PRO A 392 9.22 -22.28 14.64
N THR A 393 9.87 -23.44 14.54
CA THR A 393 11.34 -23.55 14.38
C THR A 393 11.85 -22.75 13.18
N ILE A 394 11.16 -22.84 12.04
CA ILE A 394 11.54 -22.13 10.81
C ILE A 394 11.24 -20.64 10.95
N THR A 395 10.10 -20.31 11.56
CA THR A 395 9.69 -18.92 11.81
C THR A 395 10.73 -18.19 12.65
N ASP A 396 11.18 -18.82 13.73
CA ASP A 396 12.17 -18.25 14.64
C ASP A 396 13.56 -18.23 14.00
N GLN A 397 13.94 -19.28 13.27
CA GLN A 397 15.24 -19.34 12.61
C GLN A 397 15.43 -18.23 11.57
N ILE A 398 14.41 -17.96 10.74
CA ILE A 398 14.46 -16.87 9.75
C ILE A 398 14.60 -15.51 10.45
N ARG A 399 13.91 -15.30 11.58
CA ARG A 399 14.03 -14.07 12.39
C ARG A 399 15.42 -13.94 13.02
N LEU A 400 15.98 -15.04 13.54
CA LEU A 400 17.32 -15.04 14.11
C LEU A 400 18.39 -14.72 13.05
N TRP A 401 18.24 -15.23 11.82
CA TRP A 401 19.12 -14.87 10.71
C TRP A 401 19.02 -13.39 10.31
N GLU A 402 17.86 -12.75 10.46
CA GLU A 402 17.73 -11.29 10.31
C GLU A 402 18.42 -10.52 11.44
N LEU A 403 18.17 -10.91 12.69
CA LEU A 403 18.79 -10.30 13.87
C LEU A 403 20.32 -10.45 13.89
N GLU A 404 20.84 -11.49 13.25
CA GLU A 404 22.28 -11.68 13.11
C GLU A 404 22.97 -10.55 12.31
N ARG A 405 22.27 -9.99 11.33
CA ARG A 405 22.74 -8.83 10.58
C ARG A 405 22.51 -7.53 11.34
N ASP A 406 21.40 -7.42 12.06
CA ASP A 406 20.98 -6.20 12.76
C ASP A 406 21.68 -5.98 14.12
N ARG A 407 22.86 -6.58 14.33
CA ARG A 407 23.67 -6.43 15.54
C ARG A 407 24.26 -5.03 15.72
N LEU A 408 24.43 -4.29 14.63
CA LEU A 408 25.05 -2.96 14.63
C LEU A 408 24.02 -1.91 14.18
N GLN A 409 23.78 -0.92 15.03
CA GLN A 409 23.00 0.27 14.67
C GLN A 409 23.95 1.42 14.37
N PHE A 410 23.94 1.88 13.13
CA PHE A 410 24.73 3.03 12.71
C PHE A 410 23.96 4.31 13.05
N SER A 411 24.46 5.07 14.02
CA SER A 411 23.96 6.40 14.35
C SER A 411 25.10 7.40 14.19
N GLU A 412 24.94 8.35 13.28
CA GLU A 412 25.89 9.46 13.15
C GLU A 412 25.68 10.43 14.32
N GLY A 413 26.78 10.85 14.94
CA GLY A 413 26.72 11.73 16.10
C GLY A 413 28.03 12.46 16.34
N VAL A 414 27.93 13.64 16.94
CA VAL A 414 29.07 14.40 17.44
C VAL A 414 29.24 14.10 18.91
N LEU A 415 30.43 13.63 19.27
CA LEU A 415 30.82 13.36 20.65
C LEU A 415 31.30 14.64 21.33
N TYR A 416 30.69 15.00 22.45
CA TYR A 416 31.26 15.97 23.39
C TYR A 416 31.80 15.23 24.61
N ASN A 417 33.09 15.42 24.88
CA ASN A 417 33.80 14.88 26.02
C ASN A 417 34.61 16.00 26.70
N GLN A 418 35.25 15.68 27.83
CA GLN A 418 36.16 16.59 28.55
C GLN A 418 35.51 17.89 29.06
N PHE A 419 34.30 17.81 29.61
CA PHE A 419 33.69 18.95 30.30
C PHE A 419 34.51 19.33 31.54
N LEU A 420 34.75 20.63 31.72
CA LEU A 420 35.52 21.15 32.86
C LEU A 420 34.74 20.99 34.17
N SER A 421 33.45 21.34 34.16
CA SER A 421 32.55 21.22 35.30
C SER A 421 31.43 20.21 35.06
N GLN A 422 30.90 19.65 36.15
CA GLN A 422 29.69 18.82 36.09
C GLN A 422 28.44 19.65 35.78
N ALA A 423 28.37 20.88 36.30
CA ALA A 423 27.25 21.79 36.00
C ALA A 423 27.18 22.13 34.50
N ASP A 424 28.33 22.35 33.87
CA ASP A 424 28.43 22.61 32.42
C ASP A 424 27.91 21.43 31.58
N PHE A 425 28.22 20.20 32.02
CA PHE A 425 27.72 18.99 31.39
C PHE A 425 26.20 18.88 31.51
N GLU A 426 25.64 19.09 32.71
CA GLU A 426 24.19 18.99 32.97
C GLU A 426 23.41 20.05 32.17
N VAL A 427 23.91 21.28 32.12
CA VAL A 427 23.32 22.38 31.35
C VAL A 427 23.28 22.07 29.85
N LEU A 428 24.37 21.53 29.30
CA LEU A 428 24.45 21.21 27.87
C LEU A 428 23.62 19.96 27.52
N ARG A 429 23.55 18.99 28.43
CA ARG A 429 22.67 17.81 28.34
C ARG A 429 21.20 18.24 28.31
N ASP A 430 20.76 19.04 29.27
CA ASP A 430 19.35 19.44 29.40
C ASP A 430 18.92 20.28 28.20
N ARG A 431 19.82 21.10 27.67
CA ARG A 431 19.58 21.83 26.42
C ARG A 431 19.47 20.89 25.22
N ALA A 432 20.36 19.91 25.08
CA ALA A 432 20.31 18.94 23.99
C ALA A 432 19.07 18.04 24.07
N GLN A 433 18.64 17.70 25.29
CA GLN A 433 17.40 16.94 25.54
C GLN A 433 16.16 17.78 25.22
N GLY A 434 16.12 19.05 25.62
CA GLY A 434 15.01 19.96 25.30
C GLY A 434 14.88 20.28 23.80
N LEU A 435 15.99 20.20 23.05
CA LEU A 435 16.01 20.30 21.59
C LEU A 435 15.71 18.96 20.88
N GLY A 436 15.62 17.84 21.61
CA GLY A 436 15.42 16.51 21.03
C GLY A 436 16.60 16.01 20.18
N CYS A 437 17.81 16.56 20.37
CA CYS A 437 18.99 16.22 19.57
C CYS A 437 20.00 15.31 20.29
N LEU A 438 19.76 14.96 21.55
CA LEU A 438 20.58 14.03 22.33
C LEU A 438 20.36 12.58 21.87
N VAL A 439 21.43 11.90 21.41
CA VAL A 439 21.39 10.51 20.95
C VAL A 439 21.79 9.54 22.06
N TRP A 440 22.85 9.87 22.81
CA TRP A 440 23.35 9.04 23.89
C TRP A 440 24.04 9.89 24.96
N GLN A 441 24.05 9.42 26.20
CA GLN A 441 24.72 10.09 27.31
C GLN A 441 25.36 9.10 28.27
N ASN A 442 26.46 9.52 28.88
CA ASN A 442 27.12 8.84 29.97
C ASN A 442 27.55 9.85 31.03
N VAL A 443 26.85 9.84 32.15
CA VAL A 443 27.05 10.78 33.26
C VAL A 443 28.39 10.53 33.97
N ALA A 444 28.79 9.27 34.13
CA ALA A 444 30.02 8.90 34.85
C ALA A 444 31.28 9.46 34.17
N HIS A 445 31.32 9.42 32.84
CA HIS A 445 32.44 9.96 32.06
C HIS A 445 32.22 11.39 31.56
N ARG A 446 31.06 12.00 31.85
CA ARG A 446 30.63 13.30 31.32
C ARG A 446 30.75 13.33 29.79
N VAL A 447 30.11 12.37 29.13
CA VAL A 447 30.11 12.25 27.68
C VAL A 447 28.69 12.33 27.17
N ILE A 448 28.48 13.11 26.12
CA ILE A 448 27.21 13.15 25.39
C ILE A 448 27.48 12.98 23.88
N VAL A 449 26.55 12.33 23.20
CA VAL A 449 26.52 12.21 21.74
C VAL A 449 25.28 12.95 21.27
N VAL A 450 25.48 13.95 20.42
CA VAL A 450 24.42 14.80 19.86
C VAL A 450 24.33 14.55 18.37
N SER A 451 23.12 14.63 17.80
CA SER A 451 22.92 14.48 16.37
C SER A 451 23.69 15.57 15.57
N PRO A 452 24.20 15.26 14.38
CA PRO A 452 24.92 16.24 13.57
C PRO A 452 24.03 17.43 13.18
N GLN A 453 22.72 17.21 13.03
CA GLN A 453 21.72 18.25 12.74
C GLN A 453 21.58 19.23 13.91
N GLY A 454 21.60 18.75 15.15
CA GLY A 454 21.49 19.58 16.36
C GLY A 454 22.81 20.20 16.83
N HIS A 455 23.96 19.74 16.31
CA HIS A 455 25.29 20.20 16.71
C HIS A 455 25.46 21.73 16.60
N GLY A 456 24.95 22.33 15.52
CA GLY A 456 25.08 23.76 15.27
C GLY A 456 24.42 24.62 16.37
N GLU A 457 23.26 24.21 16.84
CA GLU A 457 22.51 24.93 17.88
C GLU A 457 23.13 24.77 19.26
N VAL A 458 23.53 23.56 19.60
CA VAL A 458 24.20 23.24 20.87
C VAL A 458 25.53 24.00 20.97
N LYS A 459 26.30 24.05 19.88
CA LYS A 459 27.55 24.83 19.81
C LYS A 459 27.32 26.33 19.96
N ARG A 460 26.27 26.89 19.33
CA ARG A 460 25.90 28.32 19.48
C ARG A 460 25.48 28.63 20.91
N PHE A 461 24.71 27.75 21.54
CA PHE A 461 24.32 27.89 22.94
C PHE A 461 25.54 27.92 23.87
N TRP A 462 26.45 26.96 23.72
CA TRP A 462 27.67 26.90 24.54
C TRP A 462 28.55 28.14 24.39
N LYS A 463 28.73 28.65 23.16
CA LYS A 463 29.48 29.88 22.91
C LYS A 463 28.84 31.11 23.56
N ARG A 464 27.51 31.20 23.60
CA ARG A 464 26.78 32.30 24.26
C ARG A 464 26.92 32.25 25.78
N GLN A 465 26.88 31.06 26.37
CA GLN A 465 27.13 30.92 27.81
C GLN A 465 28.55 31.33 28.17
N LYS A 466 29.56 30.83 27.46
CA LYS A 466 30.97 31.22 27.68
C LYS A 466 31.29 32.69 27.39
N SER A 467 30.40 33.43 26.72
CA SER A 467 30.58 34.87 26.49
C SER A 467 29.86 35.73 27.53
N HIS A 468 28.98 35.13 28.33
CA HIS A 468 28.23 35.79 29.41
C HIS A 468 28.82 35.50 30.79
N THR A 469 29.64 34.44 30.91
CA THR A 469 30.59 34.21 32.00
C THR A 469 31.94 34.80 31.65
#